data_AF-A0A814U346-F1
#
_entry.id   AF-A0A814U346-F1
#
_cell.length_a   1.000
_cell.length_b   1.000
_cell.length_c   1.000
_cell.angle_alpha   90.00
_cell.angle_beta   90.00
_cell.angle_gamma   90.00
#
_symmetry.space_group_name_H-M   'P 1'
#
loop_
_entity.id
_entity.type
_entity.pdbx_description
1 polymer ?
#
loop_
_entity_poly.entity_id
_entity_poly.type
_entity_poly.pdbx_seq_one_letter_code
_entity_poly.pdbx_strand_id
1 'polypeptide(L)'
;MSIVPGEQNKATTTIIPIEDSLKSKQIQMVDNGFLSNNLNDRIDVARVRYPHCIVWTPIPILSWLFPIVGHMGIARTDGVIRDFAGPYYVSEDDMAFGLPTRYLQLDLNRVSTTTNTSNVRTIWDKAVEQASDEYKKRMHNLCCDNCHSHVALALNTMSYDRKHTYNMISLACWMFFCGKFVSFVGFLRSWIPFLIIVAIIVTIIVVVKLRT
;
A
#
# COMPACT_ATOMS: atom_id res chain seq x y z
N MET A 1 82.55 -31.85 3.76
CA MET A 1 82.19 -30.87 4.80
C MET A 1 81.73 -29.61 4.08
N SER A 2 80.54 -29.10 4.42
CA SER A 2 79.86 -27.88 3.91
C SER A 2 79.26 -28.04 2.48
N ILE A 3 77.94 -28.03 2.18
CA ILE A 3 76.73 -27.27 2.64
C ILE A 3 77.03 -25.77 2.73
N VAL A 4 76.36 -24.81 2.06
CA VAL A 4 74.93 -24.52 1.79
C VAL A 4 74.86 -23.38 0.72
N PRO A 5 73.73 -22.67 0.45
CA PRO A 5 72.40 -22.98 -0.12
C PRO A 5 72.20 -22.25 -1.49
N GLY A 6 71.18 -22.49 -2.34
CA GLY A 6 69.78 -22.81 -2.08
C GLY A 6 68.92 -21.53 -2.08
N GLU A 7 68.52 -21.08 -3.27
CA GLU A 7 67.65 -19.93 -3.54
C GLU A 7 66.26 -20.10 -2.90
N GLN A 8 65.85 -19.18 -2.03
CA GLN A 8 64.54 -19.22 -1.36
C GLN A 8 63.54 -18.28 -2.03
N ASN A 9 62.54 -18.87 -2.70
CA ASN A 9 61.33 -18.19 -3.16
C ASN A 9 60.48 -17.77 -1.96
N LYS A 10 60.37 -16.45 -1.73
CA LYS A 10 59.52 -15.87 -0.70
C LYS A 10 58.09 -15.70 -1.24
N ALA A 11 57.22 -16.66 -0.94
CA ALA A 11 55.78 -16.47 -1.11
C ALA A 11 55.28 -15.50 -0.02
N THR A 12 55.04 -14.24 -0.40
CA THR A 12 54.41 -13.25 0.47
C THR A 12 52.92 -13.56 0.56
N THR A 13 52.50 -14.28 1.60
CA THR A 13 51.09 -14.41 1.96
C THR A 13 50.62 -13.09 2.57
N THR A 14 49.92 -12.28 1.76
CA THR A 14 49.21 -11.08 2.24
C THR A 14 48.09 -11.52 3.19
N ILE A 15 48.30 -11.40 4.49
CA ILE A 15 47.24 -11.58 5.50
C ILE A 15 46.35 -10.33 5.44
N ILE A 16 45.19 -10.45 4.79
CA ILE A 16 44.15 -9.41 4.85
C ILE A 16 43.57 -9.43 6.28
N PRO A 17 43.51 -8.29 6.99
CA PRO A 17 42.97 -8.25 8.35
C PRO A 17 41.53 -8.79 8.41
N ILE A 18 41.25 -9.68 9.36
CA ILE A 18 39.95 -10.34 9.52
C ILE A 18 38.82 -9.33 9.76
N GLU A 19 39.10 -8.19 10.41
CA GLU A 19 38.14 -7.10 10.61
C GLU A 19 37.62 -6.48 9.30
N ASP A 20 38.49 -6.28 8.30
CA ASP A 20 38.10 -5.69 7.03
C ASP A 20 37.16 -6.62 6.25
N SER A 21 37.38 -7.93 6.34
CA SER A 21 36.53 -8.97 5.75
C SER A 21 35.16 -9.08 6.42
N LEU A 22 35.08 -8.88 7.73
CA LEU A 22 33.81 -8.87 8.47
C LEU A 22 32.99 -7.63 8.14
N LYS A 23 33.64 -6.47 8.08
CA LYS A 23 33.00 -5.19 7.75
C LYS A 23 32.46 -5.19 6.32
N SER A 24 33.22 -5.73 5.36
CA SER A 24 32.77 -5.84 3.96
C SER A 24 31.59 -6.80 3.79
N LYS A 25 31.60 -7.95 4.50
CA LYS A 25 30.47 -8.90 4.50
C LYS A 25 29.21 -8.30 5.12
N GLN A 26 29.36 -7.54 6.21
CA GLN A 26 28.23 -6.86 6.83
C GLN A 26 27.63 -5.78 5.91
N ILE A 27 28.48 -4.98 5.25
CA ILE A 27 28.04 -3.98 4.27
C ILE A 27 27.30 -4.65 3.10
N GLN A 28 27.86 -5.71 2.50
CA GLN A 28 27.17 -6.43 1.42
C GLN A 28 25.83 -7.05 1.85
N MET A 29 25.74 -7.61 3.06
CA MET A 29 24.49 -8.16 3.57
C MET A 29 23.43 -7.08 3.80
N VAL A 30 23.84 -5.92 4.32
CA VAL A 30 22.96 -4.75 4.50
C VAL A 30 22.51 -4.19 3.15
N ASP A 31 23.42 -4.05 2.20
CA ASP A 31 23.11 -3.55 0.84
C ASP A 31 22.16 -4.49 0.12
N ASN A 32 22.39 -5.80 0.18
CA ASN A 32 21.51 -6.81 -0.41
C ASN A 32 20.13 -6.83 0.26
N GLY A 33 20.06 -6.67 1.59
CA GLY A 33 18.81 -6.56 2.32
C GLY A 33 18.03 -5.28 1.93
N PHE A 34 18.72 -4.14 1.83
CA PHE A 34 18.13 -2.87 1.43
C PHE A 34 17.63 -2.91 -0.02
N LEU A 35 18.43 -3.43 -0.96
CA LEU A 35 18.05 -3.60 -2.36
C LEU A 35 16.87 -4.57 -2.50
N SER A 36 16.89 -5.72 -1.80
CA SER A 36 15.78 -6.68 -1.82
C SER A 36 14.49 -6.06 -1.30
N ASN A 37 14.53 -5.29 -0.21
CA ASN A 37 13.35 -4.60 0.31
C ASN A 37 12.82 -3.57 -0.70
N ASN A 38 13.71 -2.76 -1.29
CA ASN A 38 13.33 -1.79 -2.32
C ASN A 38 12.71 -2.44 -3.56
N LEU A 39 13.13 -3.65 -3.94
CA LEU A 39 12.50 -4.41 -5.03
C LEU A 39 11.13 -4.95 -4.63
N ASN A 40 11.00 -5.47 -3.41
CA ASN A 40 9.75 -5.98 -2.86
C ASN A 40 8.70 -4.89 -2.61
N ASP A 41 9.13 -3.64 -2.53
CA ASP A 41 8.27 -2.47 -2.31
C ASP A 41 7.83 -1.80 -3.62
N ARG A 42 8.25 -2.31 -4.80
CA ARG A 42 7.80 -1.75 -6.08
C ARG A 42 6.36 -2.14 -6.37
N ILE A 43 5.57 -1.15 -6.80
CA ILE A 43 4.22 -1.38 -7.30
C ILE A 43 4.32 -2.04 -8.69
N ASP A 44 3.60 -3.16 -8.84
CA ASP A 44 3.43 -3.86 -10.11
C ASP A 44 1.95 -3.83 -10.50
N VAL A 45 1.58 -2.81 -11.29
CA VAL A 45 0.21 -2.60 -11.75
C VAL A 45 -0.29 -3.77 -12.61
N ALA A 46 0.59 -4.37 -13.42
CA ALA A 46 0.22 -5.46 -14.34
C ALA A 46 -0.18 -6.72 -13.58
N ARG A 47 0.47 -6.98 -12.44
CA ARG A 47 0.14 -8.09 -11.54
C ARG A 47 -0.80 -7.71 -10.40
N VAL A 48 -1.31 -6.47 -10.40
CA VAL A 48 -2.19 -5.97 -9.32
C VAL A 48 -1.52 -6.12 -7.95
N ARG A 49 -0.23 -5.76 -7.86
CA ARG A 49 0.52 -5.78 -6.60
C ARG A 49 0.82 -4.36 -6.17
N TYR A 50 0.31 -4.01 -4.99
CA TYR A 50 0.45 -2.68 -4.41
C TYR A 50 1.03 -2.78 -2.99
N PRO A 51 2.30 -3.18 -2.81
CA PRO A 51 2.91 -3.36 -1.49
C PRO A 51 2.56 -2.21 -0.55
N HIS A 52 2.01 -2.54 0.62
CA HIS A 52 1.71 -1.61 1.73
C HIS A 52 0.99 -0.33 1.27
N CYS A 53 0.08 -0.47 0.30
CA CYS A 53 -0.75 0.61 -0.20
C CYS A 53 -2.16 0.57 0.39
N ILE A 54 -2.76 1.75 0.54
CA ILE A 54 -4.22 1.89 0.48
C ILE A 54 -4.58 1.99 -0.99
N VAL A 55 -5.60 1.26 -1.44
CA VAL A 55 -6.08 1.28 -2.83
C VAL A 55 -7.53 1.74 -2.88
N TRP A 56 -7.94 2.30 -4.01
CA TRP A 56 -9.29 2.83 -4.19
C TRP A 56 -9.82 2.65 -5.60
N THR A 57 -11.11 2.39 -5.72
CA THR A 57 -11.83 2.23 -6.99
C THR A 57 -13.22 2.89 -6.92
N PRO A 58 -13.73 3.50 -8.00
CA PRO A 58 -15.04 4.16 -7.98
C PRO A 58 -16.18 3.13 -7.89
N ILE A 59 -17.13 3.39 -7.00
CA ILE A 59 -18.38 2.65 -6.87
C ILE A 59 -19.36 3.16 -7.94
N PRO A 60 -19.91 2.29 -8.81
CA PRO A 60 -20.92 2.70 -9.79
C PRO A 60 -22.07 3.48 -9.15
N ILE A 61 -22.57 4.51 -9.85
CA ILE A 61 -23.63 5.43 -9.40
C ILE A 61 -23.18 6.35 -8.24
N LEU A 62 -22.67 5.78 -7.14
CA LEU A 62 -22.33 6.55 -5.94
C LEU A 62 -21.14 7.50 -6.19
N SER A 63 -20.02 6.98 -6.71
CA SER A 63 -18.85 7.81 -7.05
C SER A 63 -19.11 8.75 -8.22
N TRP A 64 -20.12 8.45 -9.05
CA TRP A 64 -20.51 9.33 -10.14
C TRP A 64 -21.22 10.59 -9.65
N LEU A 65 -21.91 10.51 -8.51
CA LEU A 65 -22.52 11.67 -7.85
C LEU A 65 -21.55 12.35 -6.88
N PHE A 66 -20.72 11.55 -6.17
CA PHE A 66 -19.78 12.02 -5.17
C PHE A 66 -18.38 11.45 -5.41
N PRO A 67 -17.52 12.10 -6.22
CA PRO A 67 -16.19 11.57 -6.60
C PRO A 67 -15.21 11.31 -5.45
N ILE A 68 -15.48 11.84 -4.26
CA ILE A 68 -14.71 11.60 -3.03
C ILE A 68 -15.03 10.22 -2.43
N VAL A 69 -16.26 9.74 -2.64
CA VAL A 69 -16.73 8.46 -2.13
C VAL A 69 -16.37 7.37 -3.13
N GLY A 70 -15.82 6.25 -2.64
CA GLY A 70 -15.61 5.05 -3.44
C GLY A 70 -15.24 3.89 -2.56
N HIS A 71 -14.73 2.82 -3.15
CA HIS A 71 -14.40 1.60 -2.44
C HIS A 71 -12.91 1.53 -2.16
N MET A 72 -12.56 1.11 -0.94
CA MET A 72 -11.19 1.14 -0.45
C MET A 72 -10.73 -0.24 -0.02
N GLY A 73 -9.47 -0.53 -0.26
CA GLY A 73 -8.78 -1.71 0.27
C GLY A 73 -7.44 -1.31 0.87
N ILE A 74 -6.85 -2.23 1.62
CA ILE A 74 -5.47 -2.13 2.09
C ILE A 74 -4.70 -3.36 1.65
N ALA A 75 -3.51 -3.13 1.10
CA ALA A 75 -2.65 -4.19 0.63
C ALA A 75 -1.65 -4.59 1.71
N ARG A 76 -1.41 -5.90 1.77
CA ARG A 76 -0.28 -6.46 2.51
C ARG A 76 1.04 -5.99 1.92
N THR A 77 2.12 -6.31 2.60
CA THR A 77 3.45 -5.95 2.15
C THR A 77 3.91 -6.71 0.90
N ASP A 78 3.33 -7.87 0.60
CA ASP A 78 3.51 -8.59 -0.68
C ASP A 78 2.66 -7.99 -1.83
N GLY A 79 1.85 -6.97 -1.53
CA GLY A 79 1.02 -6.25 -2.48
C GLY A 79 -0.35 -6.86 -2.75
N VAL A 80 -0.71 -7.97 -2.10
CA VAL A 80 -2.05 -8.56 -2.19
C VAL A 80 -3.05 -7.68 -1.45
N ILE A 81 -4.13 -7.32 -2.14
CA ILE A 81 -5.17 -6.41 -1.62
C ILE A 81 -6.17 -7.19 -0.75
N ARG A 82 -6.57 -6.58 0.37
CA ARG A 82 -7.72 -6.97 1.18
C ARG A 82 -8.73 -5.83 1.22
N ASP A 83 -9.98 -6.13 0.88
CA ASP A 83 -11.08 -5.17 0.94
C ASP A 83 -12.34 -5.81 1.49
N PHE A 84 -13.05 -5.08 2.35
CA PHE A 84 -14.34 -5.51 2.87
C PHE A 84 -15.41 -5.30 1.79
N ALA A 85 -15.62 -6.35 0.98
CA ALA A 85 -16.40 -6.33 -0.25
C ALA A 85 -17.91 -6.55 -0.05
N GLY A 86 -18.33 -7.02 1.13
CA GLY A 86 -19.74 -7.24 1.46
C GLY A 86 -19.92 -7.83 2.86
N PRO A 87 -21.16 -8.04 3.32
CA PRO A 87 -21.42 -8.55 4.67
C PRO A 87 -20.68 -9.86 4.91
N TYR A 88 -19.91 -9.92 6.00
CA TYR A 88 -19.13 -11.09 6.40
C TYR A 88 -18.07 -11.54 5.38
N TYR A 89 -17.73 -10.69 4.39
CA TYR A 89 -16.84 -11.05 3.30
C TYR A 89 -15.75 -9.99 3.09
N VAL A 90 -14.51 -10.40 3.33
CA VAL A 90 -13.31 -9.65 2.97
C VAL A 90 -12.66 -10.38 1.80
N SER A 91 -12.61 -9.72 0.65
CA SER A 91 -12.00 -10.28 -0.55
C SER A 91 -10.48 -10.28 -0.45
N GLU A 92 -9.87 -11.16 -1.24
CA GLU A 92 -8.42 -11.26 -1.40
C GLU A 92 -8.09 -11.20 -2.88
N ASP A 93 -7.30 -10.21 -3.27
CA ASP A 93 -6.81 -10.01 -4.65
C ASP A 93 -7.87 -9.70 -5.72
N ASP A 94 -9.15 -9.60 -5.34
CA ASP A 94 -10.26 -9.25 -6.23
C ASP A 94 -11.19 -8.21 -5.58
N MET A 95 -10.97 -6.93 -5.90
CA MET A 95 -11.75 -5.84 -5.31
C MET A 95 -13.19 -5.80 -5.82
N ALA A 96 -14.14 -5.54 -4.92
CA ALA A 96 -15.59 -5.61 -5.19
C ALA A 96 -16.10 -4.83 -6.42
N PHE A 97 -15.47 -3.70 -6.76
CA PHE A 97 -15.90 -2.82 -7.88
C PHE A 97 -14.87 -2.74 -9.02
N GLY A 98 -14.00 -3.75 -9.09
CA GLY A 98 -12.94 -3.88 -10.08
C GLY A 98 -11.62 -3.24 -9.64
N LEU A 99 -10.65 -3.27 -10.56
CA LEU A 99 -9.26 -2.90 -10.29
C LEU A 99 -9.11 -1.49 -9.68
N PRO A 100 -8.10 -1.27 -8.82
CA PRO A 100 -7.76 0.05 -8.30
C PRO A 100 -7.61 1.09 -9.42
N THR A 101 -8.20 2.27 -9.24
CA THR A 101 -7.91 3.44 -10.07
C THR A 101 -6.99 4.43 -9.38
N ARG A 102 -6.89 4.35 -8.04
CA ARG A 102 -5.98 5.13 -7.21
C ARG A 102 -5.28 4.28 -6.16
N TYR A 103 -4.11 4.73 -5.73
CA TYR A 103 -3.38 4.14 -4.63
C TYR A 103 -2.62 5.20 -3.82
N LEU A 104 -2.35 4.86 -2.56
CA LEU A 104 -1.49 5.57 -1.62
C LEU A 104 -0.50 4.56 -1.05
N GLN A 105 0.76 4.64 -1.45
CA GLN A 105 1.81 3.83 -0.85
C GLN A 105 2.25 4.47 0.46
N LEU A 106 2.18 3.72 1.56
CA LEU A 106 2.50 4.20 2.90
C LEU A 106 3.97 3.90 3.25
N ASP A 107 4.54 4.62 4.20
CA ASP A 107 5.92 4.37 4.63
C ASP A 107 5.91 3.44 5.85
N LEU A 108 6.44 2.23 5.70
CA LEU A 108 6.50 1.24 6.77
C LEU A 108 7.23 1.76 8.01
N ASN A 109 8.16 2.71 7.89
CA ASN A 109 8.87 3.29 9.04
C ASN A 109 7.95 4.11 9.97
N ARG A 110 6.72 4.42 9.53
CA ARG A 110 5.72 5.15 10.32
C ARG A 110 4.83 4.23 11.14
N VAL A 111 4.98 2.90 11.02
CA VAL A 111 4.35 1.91 11.90
C VAL A 111 5.06 1.93 13.25
N SER A 112 4.30 2.04 14.34
CA SER A 112 4.89 2.07 15.67
C SER A 112 5.39 0.69 16.08
N THR A 113 6.70 0.51 16.19
CA THR A 113 7.31 -0.73 16.70
C THR A 113 7.49 -0.61 18.22
N THR A 114 6.62 -1.23 19.00
CA THR A 114 6.75 -1.25 20.47
C THR A 114 7.87 -2.17 20.96
N THR A 115 8.42 -3.04 20.09
CA THR A 115 9.50 -3.97 20.42
C THR A 115 10.62 -3.92 19.38
N ASN A 116 11.87 -3.83 19.85
CA ASN A 116 13.09 -3.82 19.01
C ASN A 116 13.35 -5.15 18.25
N THR A 117 12.43 -6.11 18.33
CA THR A 117 12.58 -7.49 17.85
C THR A 117 11.59 -7.86 16.75
N SER A 118 10.55 -7.04 16.49
CA SER A 118 9.52 -7.39 15.50
C SER A 118 9.77 -6.70 14.15
N ASN A 119 9.78 -7.50 13.08
CA ASN A 119 9.90 -7.01 11.71
C ASN A 119 8.66 -6.16 11.38
N VAL A 120 8.86 -4.89 11.02
CA VAL A 120 7.79 -3.92 10.72
C VAL A 120 6.83 -4.41 9.63
N ARG A 121 7.34 -5.15 8.65
CA ARG A 121 6.56 -5.78 7.59
C ARG A 121 5.59 -6.82 8.15
N THR A 122 6.03 -7.61 9.13
CA THR A 122 5.16 -8.57 9.83
C THR A 122 4.10 -7.88 10.68
N ILE A 123 4.40 -6.73 11.30
CA ILE A 123 3.40 -5.96 12.07
C ILE A 123 2.31 -5.45 11.13
N TRP A 124 2.70 -4.88 9.98
CA TRP A 124 1.77 -4.42 8.95
C TRP A 124 0.84 -5.55 8.50
N ASP A 125 1.40 -6.68 8.07
CA ASP A 125 0.61 -7.80 7.55
C ASP A 125 -0.33 -8.38 8.60
N LYS A 126 0.13 -8.54 9.84
CA LYS A 126 -0.72 -9.00 10.95
C LYS A 126 -1.87 -8.04 11.23
N ALA A 127 -1.64 -6.74 11.20
CA ALA A 127 -2.70 -5.76 11.43
C ALA A 127 -3.74 -5.76 10.31
N VAL A 128 -3.31 -5.92 9.05
CA VAL A 128 -4.21 -6.12 7.90
C VAL A 128 -5.03 -7.40 8.06
N GLU A 129 -4.40 -8.50 8.46
CA GLU A 129 -5.07 -9.79 8.71
C GLU A 129 -6.08 -9.70 9.86
N GLN A 130 -5.68 -9.13 10.99
CA GLN A 130 -6.57 -8.92 12.15
C GLN A 130 -7.78 -8.06 11.81
N ALA A 131 -7.58 -6.97 11.08
CA ALA A 131 -8.70 -6.15 10.60
C ALA A 131 -9.60 -6.95 9.65
N SER A 132 -9.02 -7.77 8.78
CA SER A 132 -9.79 -8.62 7.87
C SER A 132 -10.62 -9.66 8.63
N ASP A 133 -10.06 -10.32 9.63
CA ASP A 133 -10.76 -11.32 10.43
C ASP A 133 -11.86 -10.73 11.33
N GLU A 134 -11.68 -9.50 11.79
CA GLU A 134 -12.71 -8.74 12.49
C GLU A 134 -13.88 -8.42 11.53
N TYR A 135 -13.59 -7.94 10.32
CA TYR A 135 -14.63 -7.55 9.36
C TYR A 135 -15.32 -8.72 8.67
N LYS A 136 -14.71 -9.91 8.61
CA LYS A 136 -15.39 -11.16 8.25
C LYS A 136 -16.55 -11.51 9.20
N LYS A 137 -16.60 -10.91 10.39
CA LYS A 137 -17.68 -11.13 11.37
C LYS A 137 -18.73 -10.02 11.36
N ARG A 138 -18.54 -8.98 10.54
CA ARG A 138 -19.37 -7.76 10.55
C ARG A 138 -20.34 -7.69 9.39
N MET A 139 -21.49 -7.07 9.65
CA MET A 139 -22.47 -6.77 8.61
C MET A 139 -22.04 -5.50 7.86
N HIS A 140 -21.93 -5.58 6.54
CA HIS A 140 -21.48 -4.46 5.72
C HIS A 140 -22.59 -3.42 5.58
N ASN A 141 -22.37 -2.23 6.14
CA ASN A 141 -23.26 -1.09 6.01
C ASN A 141 -22.62 -0.04 5.12
N LEU A 142 -23.30 0.37 4.05
CA LEU A 142 -22.76 1.26 3.00
C LEU A 142 -22.12 2.55 3.55
N CYS A 143 -22.62 3.10 4.67
CA CYS A 143 -22.20 4.40 5.20
C CYS A 143 -21.49 4.40 6.56
N CYS A 144 -21.56 3.34 7.39
CA CYS A 144 -21.13 3.42 8.80
C CYS A 144 -20.15 2.31 9.23
N ASP A 145 -20.21 1.13 8.63
CA ASP A 145 -19.29 0.01 8.87
C ASP A 145 -18.96 -0.59 7.52
N ASN A 146 -18.07 0.10 6.81
CA ASN A 146 -17.76 -0.12 5.41
C ASN A 146 -16.27 -0.38 5.19
N CYS A 147 -15.88 -0.47 3.92
CA CYS A 147 -14.52 -0.68 3.49
C CYS A 147 -13.50 0.34 4.03
N HIS A 148 -13.88 1.61 4.24
CA HIS A 148 -12.96 2.57 4.85
C HIS A 148 -12.76 2.30 6.34
N SER A 149 -13.80 1.86 7.06
CA SER A 149 -13.68 1.49 8.47
C SER A 149 -12.78 0.26 8.65
N HIS A 150 -12.79 -0.68 7.70
CA HIS A 150 -11.85 -1.82 7.65
C HIS A 150 -10.39 -1.36 7.51
N VAL A 151 -10.10 -0.48 6.55
CA VAL A 151 -8.75 0.09 6.38
C VAL A 151 -8.34 0.93 7.59
N ALA A 152 -9.26 1.71 8.16
CA ALA A 152 -9.01 2.50 9.35
C ALA A 152 -8.65 1.60 10.54
N LEU A 153 -9.36 0.48 10.73
CA LEU A 153 -9.04 -0.49 11.76
C LEU A 153 -7.62 -1.04 11.56
N ALA A 154 -7.24 -1.44 10.34
CA ALA A 154 -5.89 -1.93 10.08
C ALA A 154 -4.82 -0.90 10.47
N LEU A 155 -4.97 0.36 10.03
CA LEU A 155 -4.02 1.43 10.34
C LEU A 155 -3.94 1.77 11.83
N ASN A 156 -5.10 1.75 12.51
CA ASN A 156 -5.16 1.98 13.96
C ASN A 156 -4.55 0.79 14.73
N THR A 157 -4.74 -0.45 14.27
CA THR A 157 -4.18 -1.66 14.89
C THR A 157 -2.65 -1.69 14.80
N MET A 158 -2.08 -1.22 13.69
CA MET A 158 -0.62 -1.09 13.54
C MET A 158 -0.06 0.23 14.11
N SER A 159 -0.88 1.06 14.75
CA SER A 159 -0.46 2.38 15.25
C SER A 159 0.28 3.22 14.20
N TYR A 160 -0.19 3.23 12.95
CA TYR A 160 0.45 4.01 11.89
C TYR A 160 0.48 5.49 12.28
N ASP A 161 1.61 6.17 12.05
CA ASP A 161 1.88 7.53 12.55
C ASP A 161 1.83 7.72 14.07
N ARG A 162 1.91 6.63 14.85
CA ARG A 162 1.65 6.65 16.30
C ARG A 162 0.25 7.18 16.63
N LYS A 163 -0.71 6.96 15.72
CA LYS A 163 -2.11 7.39 15.87
C LYS A 163 -3.04 6.19 15.87
N HIS A 164 -4.20 6.38 16.50
CA HIS A 164 -5.30 5.43 16.54
C HIS A 164 -6.64 6.09 16.14
N THR A 165 -6.56 7.17 15.37
CA THR A 165 -7.71 8.05 15.05
C THR A 165 -8.09 8.03 13.57
N TYR A 166 -7.54 7.10 12.78
CA TYR A 166 -8.00 6.89 11.41
C TYR A 166 -9.48 6.51 11.43
N ASN A 167 -10.25 7.08 10.51
CA ASN A 167 -11.67 6.84 10.36
C ASN A 167 -12.06 7.00 8.89
N MET A 168 -13.32 6.69 8.58
CA MET A 168 -13.81 6.72 7.20
C MET A 168 -13.58 8.05 6.49
N ILE A 169 -13.83 9.17 7.18
CA ILE A 169 -13.77 10.52 6.59
C ILE A 169 -12.32 10.92 6.35
N SER A 170 -11.45 10.71 7.34
CA SER A 170 -10.03 11.06 7.19
C SER A 170 -9.38 10.27 6.06
N LEU A 171 -9.74 8.99 5.91
CA LEU A 171 -9.26 8.16 4.79
C LEU A 171 -9.85 8.57 3.43
N ALA A 172 -11.14 8.90 3.37
CA ALA A 172 -11.77 9.38 2.14
C ALA A 172 -11.07 10.66 1.63
N CYS A 173 -10.87 11.64 2.51
CA CYS A 173 -10.15 12.86 2.18
C CYS A 173 -8.69 12.58 1.80
N TRP A 174 -7.99 11.74 2.57
CA TRP A 174 -6.59 11.44 2.31
C TRP A 174 -6.40 10.77 0.94
N MET A 175 -7.23 9.78 0.61
CA MET A 175 -7.21 9.12 -0.70
C MET A 175 -7.58 10.08 -1.83
N PHE A 176 -8.59 10.93 -1.64
CA PHE A 176 -9.03 11.85 -2.69
C PHE A 176 -7.95 12.88 -3.06
N PHE A 177 -7.30 13.49 -2.06
CA PHE A 177 -6.33 14.57 -2.26
C PHE A 177 -4.90 14.07 -2.49
N CYS A 178 -4.49 12.95 -1.88
CA CYS A 178 -3.12 12.47 -1.98
C CYS A 178 -2.98 11.20 -2.83
N GLY A 179 -4.07 10.52 -3.18
CA GLY A 179 -4.05 9.28 -3.95
C GLY A 179 -3.56 9.51 -5.37
N LYS A 180 -2.56 8.71 -5.77
CA LYS A 180 -2.03 8.69 -7.14
C LYS A 180 -2.94 7.84 -8.03
N PHE A 181 -3.20 8.31 -9.24
CA PHE A 181 -3.90 7.49 -10.22
C PHE A 181 -2.99 6.36 -10.72
N VAL A 182 -3.57 5.17 -10.87
CA VAL A 182 -2.89 3.99 -11.44
C VAL A 182 -2.50 4.24 -12.90
N SER A 183 -3.36 4.92 -13.64
CA SER A 183 -3.13 5.28 -15.05
C SER A 183 -4.01 6.44 -15.48
N PHE A 184 -3.75 7.00 -16.66
CA PHE A 184 -4.63 7.99 -17.29
C PHE A 184 -6.04 7.43 -17.54
N VAL A 185 -6.16 6.14 -17.88
CA VAL A 185 -7.46 5.47 -18.01
C VAL A 185 -8.20 5.41 -16.66
N GLY A 186 -7.48 5.12 -15.57
CA GLY A 186 -8.03 5.17 -14.21
C GLY A 186 -8.51 6.57 -13.82
N PHE A 187 -7.79 7.61 -14.24
CA PHE A 187 -8.22 9.01 -14.09
C PHE A 187 -9.54 9.28 -14.80
N LEU A 188 -9.62 8.97 -16.09
CA LEU A 188 -10.84 9.16 -16.88
C LEU A 188 -12.02 8.38 -16.31
N ARG A 189 -11.83 7.11 -15.94
CA ARG A 189 -12.87 6.27 -15.33
C ARG A 189 -13.40 6.86 -14.02
N SER A 190 -12.58 7.57 -13.26
CA SER A 190 -12.97 8.17 -11.98
C SER A 190 -13.76 9.47 -12.14
N TRP A 191 -13.59 10.20 -13.26
CA TRP A 191 -14.15 11.55 -13.42
C TRP A 191 -15.22 11.69 -14.52
N ILE A 192 -15.10 10.95 -15.62
CA ILE A 192 -16.01 11.10 -16.78
C ILE A 192 -17.49 10.95 -16.38
N PRO A 193 -17.91 9.93 -15.61
CA PRO A 193 -19.32 9.79 -15.24
C PRO A 193 -19.87 11.00 -14.48
N PHE A 194 -19.10 11.55 -13.55
CA PHE A 194 -19.48 12.76 -12.80
C PHE A 194 -19.61 13.96 -13.71
N LEU A 195 -18.64 14.18 -14.61
CA LEU A 195 -18.66 15.31 -15.54
C LEU A 195 -19.85 15.23 -16.51
N ILE A 196 -20.23 14.03 -16.97
CA ILE A 196 -21.43 13.82 -17.80
C ILE A 196 -22.70 14.21 -17.03
N ILE A 197 -22.86 13.74 -15.79
CA ILE A 197 -24.02 14.07 -14.95
C ILE A 197 -24.11 15.58 -14.73
N VAL A 198 -23.00 16.23 -14.38
CA VAL A 198 -22.94 17.69 -14.21
C VAL A 198 -23.33 18.41 -15.50
N ALA A 199 -22.81 17.98 -16.66
CA ALA A 199 -23.13 18.58 -17.95
C ALA A 199 -24.64 18.47 -18.28
N ILE A 200 -25.26 17.31 -18.01
CA ILE A 200 -26.70 17.11 -18.20
C ILE A 200 -27.51 18.05 -17.29
N ILE A 201 -27.18 18.13 -16.00
CA ILE A 201 -27.87 18.99 -15.03
C ILE A 201 -27.76 20.45 -15.45
N VAL A 202 -26.56 20.92 -15.78
CA VAL A 202 -26.32 22.30 -16.25
C VAL A 202 -27.12 22.58 -17.51
N THR A 203 -27.14 21.66 -18.48
CA THR A 203 -27.90 21.81 -19.73
C THR A 203 -29.40 21.96 -19.45
N ILE A 204 -29.97 21.11 -18.58
CA ILE A 204 -31.38 21.20 -18.18
C ILE A 204 -31.68 22.56 -17.54
N ILE A 205 -30.84 23.01 -16.59
CA ILE A 205 -31.02 24.30 -15.91
C ILE A 205 -30.99 25.45 -16.90
N VAL A 206 -30.04 25.45 -17.84
CA VAL A 206 -29.93 26.48 -18.87
C VAL A 206 -31.16 26.47 -19.78
N VAL A 207 -31.59 25.32 -20.29
CA VAL A 207 -32.77 25.23 -21.16
C VAL A 207 -34.04 25.69 -20.46
N VAL A 208 -34.26 25.32 -19.19
CA VAL A 208 -35.43 25.76 -18.42
C VAL A 208 -35.40 27.27 -18.20
N LYS A 209 -34.25 27.83 -17.82
CA LYS A 209 -34.08 29.29 -17.67
C LYS A 209 -34.26 30.08 -18.96
N LEU A 210 -33.87 29.52 -20.11
CA LEU A 210 -34.09 30.18 -21.41
C LEU A 210 -35.56 30.12 -21.87
N ARG A 211 -36.37 29.24 -21.28
CA ARG A 211 -37.80 29.08 -21.60
C ARG A 211 -38.74 29.84 -20.66
N THR A 212 -38.25 30.32 -19.52
CA THR A 212 -39.02 31.06 -18.50
C THR A 212 -38.73 32.54 -18.63
#